data_AF-A0A7R9HM85-F1
#
_entry.id   AF-A0A7R9HM85-F1
#
_cell.length_a   1.000
_cell.length_b   1.000
_cell.length_c   1.000
_cell.angle_alpha   90.00
_cell.angle_beta   90.00
_cell.angle_gamma   90.00
#
_symmetry.space_group_name_H-M   'P 1'
#
loop_
_entity.id
_entity.type
_entity.pdbx_description
1 polymer ?
#
loop_
_entity_poly.entity_id
_entity_poly.type
_entity_poly.pdbx_seq_one_letter_code
_entity_poly.pdbx_strand_id
1 'polypeptide(L)'
;MRPQRQLVDPRPLKKSSSCSTIYLDDSTVSQPNLKNTVKCVALAIYYHIKNRTSQRHISIFDEKLHPLTRDGVIDDYDKHNPEHRQIYKFVRTLFNAAQLTAECAIITLVYLERNELERQFLEMLQFNINVPSSVYAKYYFDLRTLAEANDLSFPSEPLSKDRAQKLEAMSRVCEDKVTAEALRNGHKKWSSVDNVSVGGARRSVAILS
;
A
#
# COMPACT_ATOMS: atom_id res chain seq x y z
N MET A 1 -66.52 56.05 12.37
CA MET A 1 -66.05 55.86 13.76
C MET A 1 -65.77 54.38 14.00
N ARG A 2 -64.76 54.02 14.81
CA ARG A 2 -64.68 52.69 15.49
C ARG A 2 -65.43 52.79 16.83
N PRO A 3 -65.92 51.68 17.43
CA PRO A 3 -65.09 50.74 18.21
C PRO A 3 -65.35 49.28 17.75
N GLN A 4 -64.95 48.18 18.40
CA GLN A 4 -64.16 47.95 19.62
C GLN A 4 -63.11 46.83 19.39
N ARG A 5 -63.05 45.81 20.27
CA ARG A 5 -62.26 44.56 20.22
C ARG A 5 -63.03 43.46 20.95
N GLN A 6 -62.83 42.19 20.58
CA GLN A 6 -63.07 41.05 21.48
C GLN A 6 -61.91 40.03 21.37
N LEU A 7 -61.63 39.36 22.49
CA LEU A 7 -60.47 38.50 22.72
C LEU A 7 -60.76 37.05 22.32
N VAL A 8 -59.76 36.33 21.81
CA VAL A 8 -59.78 34.87 21.68
C VAL A 8 -58.56 34.28 22.39
N ASP A 9 -58.83 33.27 23.21
CA ASP A 9 -57.95 32.76 24.26
C ASP A 9 -57.00 31.64 23.76
N PRO A 10 -55.66 31.83 23.79
CA PRO A 10 -54.70 30.87 23.25
C PRO A 10 -54.29 29.83 24.30
N ARG A 11 -55.13 28.83 24.56
CA ARG A 11 -54.73 27.66 25.36
C ARG A 11 -53.56 26.93 24.67
N PRO A 12 -52.38 26.79 25.32
CA PRO A 12 -51.22 26.21 24.67
C PRO A 12 -51.38 24.70 24.46
N LEU A 13 -51.38 24.26 23.21
CA LEU A 13 -51.34 22.85 22.83
C LEU A 13 -50.05 22.21 23.38
N LYS A 14 -50.21 21.18 24.22
CA LYS A 14 -49.10 20.35 24.72
C LYS A 14 -48.40 19.68 23.52
N LYS A 15 -47.24 20.20 23.12
CA LYS A 15 -46.37 19.56 22.13
C LYS A 15 -45.59 18.44 22.80
N SER A 16 -45.91 17.19 22.50
CA SER A 16 -45.08 16.03 22.84
C SER A 16 -43.88 15.95 21.89
N SER A 17 -42.67 15.96 22.43
CA SER A 17 -41.42 15.78 21.68
C SER A 17 -41.13 14.30 21.46
N SER A 18 -41.74 13.69 20.44
CA SER A 18 -41.48 12.28 20.08
C SER A 18 -40.18 12.06 19.33
N CYS A 19 -39.47 13.12 18.94
CA CYS A 19 -38.14 13.03 18.34
C CYS A 19 -37.14 13.75 19.24
N SER A 20 -36.16 13.00 19.77
CA SER A 20 -34.88 13.58 20.18
C SER A 20 -34.26 14.26 18.97
N THR A 21 -33.87 15.53 19.11
CA THR A 21 -33.18 16.26 18.03
C THR A 21 -31.81 15.61 17.81
N ILE A 22 -31.69 14.79 16.77
CA ILE A 22 -30.42 14.23 16.34
C ILE A 22 -29.64 15.33 15.64
N TYR A 23 -28.61 15.85 16.31
CA TYR A 23 -27.66 16.76 15.70
C TYR A 23 -26.68 15.96 14.84
N LEU A 24 -26.83 16.07 13.53
CA LEU A 24 -25.77 15.68 12.60
C LEU A 24 -24.71 16.79 12.61
N ASP A 25 -23.48 16.45 13.00
CA ASP A 25 -22.31 17.24 12.65
C ASP A 25 -22.09 17.10 11.13
N ASP A 26 -21.66 18.16 10.45
CA ASP A 26 -21.35 18.21 9.02
C ASP A 26 -20.07 17.40 8.66
N SER A 27 -19.85 16.28 9.33
CA SER A 27 -18.68 15.41 9.28
C SER A 27 -19.07 13.99 8.83
N THR A 28 -20.06 13.89 7.94
CA THR A 28 -20.51 12.61 7.35
C THR A 28 -19.60 12.21 6.19
N VAL A 29 -19.59 10.92 5.82
CA VAL A 29 -18.76 10.41 4.70
C VAL A 29 -19.12 11.09 3.37
N SER A 30 -20.39 11.43 3.17
CA SER A 30 -20.89 12.13 1.96
C SER A 30 -20.72 13.64 2.00
N GLN A 31 -20.48 14.23 3.17
CA GLN A 31 -20.22 15.67 3.36
C GLN A 31 -19.10 15.85 4.41
N PRO A 32 -17.82 15.66 4.02
CA PRO A 32 -16.70 15.77 4.94
C PRO A 32 -16.31 17.22 5.23
N ASN A 33 -16.30 17.61 6.51
CA ASN A 33 -15.87 18.94 6.94
C ASN A 33 -14.35 19.17 6.76
N LEU A 34 -13.96 19.85 5.67
CA LEU A 34 -12.55 20.17 5.38
C LEU A 34 -11.79 20.80 6.56
N LYS A 35 -12.42 21.70 7.32
CA LYS A 35 -11.79 22.38 8.46
C LYS A 35 -11.48 21.42 9.62
N ASN A 36 -12.32 20.41 9.84
CA ASN A 36 -12.02 19.36 10.82
C ASN A 36 -11.01 18.36 10.25
N THR A 37 -11.14 17.94 9.00
CA THR A 37 -10.19 17.04 8.33
C THR A 37 -8.75 17.58 8.36
N VAL A 38 -8.54 18.87 8.06
CA VAL A 38 -7.22 19.52 8.11
C VAL A 38 -6.63 19.54 9.53
N LYS A 39 -7.45 19.66 10.60
CA LYS A 39 -6.96 19.53 11.98
C LYS A 39 -6.50 18.09 12.27
N CYS A 40 -7.28 17.10 11.86
CA CYS A 40 -6.97 15.68 12.06
C CYS A 40 -5.69 15.29 11.32
N VAL A 41 -5.53 15.67 10.05
CA VAL A 41 -4.32 15.42 9.27
C VAL A 41 -3.10 16.12 9.87
N ALA A 42 -3.23 17.38 10.32
CA ALA A 42 -2.14 18.07 11.01
C ALA A 42 -1.74 17.39 12.32
N LEU A 43 -2.69 16.77 13.04
CA LEU A 43 -2.42 16.00 14.26
C LEU A 43 -1.72 14.68 13.95
N ALA A 44 -2.14 13.97 12.90
CA ALA A 44 -1.49 12.74 12.45
C ALA A 44 -0.04 13.00 12.01
N ILE A 45 0.20 14.02 11.17
CA ILE A 45 1.54 14.45 10.76
C ILE A 45 2.41 14.79 11.98
N TYR A 46 1.86 15.53 12.96
CA TYR A 46 2.59 15.84 14.20
C TYR A 46 3.03 14.57 14.96
N TYR A 47 2.16 13.56 15.08
CA TYR A 47 2.53 12.31 15.75
C TYR A 47 3.48 11.42 14.92
N HIS A 48 3.36 11.39 13.60
CA HIS A 48 4.35 10.74 12.73
C HIS A 48 5.74 11.37 12.90
N ILE A 49 5.82 12.71 12.91
CA ILE A 49 7.07 13.43 13.20
C ILE A 49 7.55 13.06 14.61
N LYS A 50 6.71 13.14 15.64
CA LYS A 50 7.12 12.89 17.03
C LYS A 50 7.61 11.46 17.29
N ASN A 51 6.99 10.46 16.66
CA ASN A 51 7.25 9.05 16.90
C ASN A 51 8.24 8.42 15.89
N ARG A 52 8.85 9.21 15.00
CA ARG A 52 9.78 8.71 13.98
C ARG A 52 11.01 8.06 14.62
N THR A 53 11.41 6.90 14.09
CA THR A 53 12.58 6.15 14.57
C THR A 53 13.92 6.68 14.03
N SER A 54 13.90 7.51 12.98
CA SER A 54 15.11 8.03 12.33
C SER A 54 14.95 9.48 11.88
N GLN A 55 16.03 10.25 12.04
CA GLN A 55 16.20 11.59 11.52
C GLN A 55 16.87 11.53 10.13
N ARG A 56 16.12 11.18 9.09
CA ARG A 56 16.64 11.22 7.71
C ARG A 56 16.43 12.62 7.13
N HIS A 57 17.50 13.40 7.11
CA HIS A 57 17.57 14.62 6.31
C HIS A 57 17.78 14.24 4.83
N ILE A 58 16.97 14.78 3.93
CA ILE A 58 17.10 14.56 2.48
C ILE A 58 17.35 15.92 1.85
N SER A 59 18.53 16.13 1.27
CA SER A 59 18.99 17.44 0.79
C SER A 59 18.10 18.08 -0.28
N ILE A 60 17.33 17.29 -1.04
CA ILE A 60 16.38 17.81 -2.03
C ILE A 60 15.19 18.55 -1.39
N PHE A 61 15.01 18.42 -0.08
CA PHE A 61 14.01 19.15 0.73
C PHE A 61 14.68 20.12 1.72
N ASP A 62 15.98 20.40 1.58
CA ASP A 62 16.68 21.41 2.36
C ASP A 62 16.29 22.80 1.85
N GLU A 63 15.57 23.56 2.67
CA GLU A 63 15.06 24.89 2.35
C GLU A 63 16.20 25.92 2.17
N LYS A 64 17.42 25.66 2.66
CA LYS A 64 18.61 26.48 2.35
C LYS A 64 19.12 26.24 0.93
N LEU A 65 18.95 25.03 0.39
CA LEU A 65 19.35 24.67 -0.98
C LEU A 65 18.24 24.94 -2.00
N HIS A 66 16.99 24.79 -1.57
CA HIS A 66 15.79 24.83 -2.41
C HIS A 66 14.67 25.69 -1.78
N PRO A 67 14.87 27.00 -1.62
CA PRO A 67 13.95 27.86 -0.89
C PRO A 67 12.58 28.02 -1.58
N LEU A 68 11.52 27.72 -0.83
CA LEU A 68 10.12 28.03 -1.14
C LEU A 68 9.80 29.52 -0.93
N THR A 69 10.57 30.19 -0.05
CA THR A 69 10.38 31.61 0.29
C THR A 69 11.60 32.47 -0.05
N ARG A 70 11.38 33.73 -0.43
CA ARG A 70 12.45 34.65 -0.82
C ARG A 70 13.33 35.13 0.34
N ASP A 71 12.81 35.09 1.56
CA ASP A 71 13.45 35.69 2.74
C ASP A 71 14.49 34.75 3.40
N GLY A 72 14.63 33.52 2.90
CA GLY A 72 15.53 32.50 3.43
C GLY A 72 15.05 31.88 4.75
N VAL A 73 15.84 30.95 5.29
CA VAL A 73 15.57 30.31 6.59
C VAL A 73 16.67 30.55 7.61
N ILE A 74 16.25 30.56 8.88
CA ILE A 74 17.11 30.68 10.06
C ILE A 74 18.06 29.48 10.10
N ASP A 75 19.28 29.68 10.62
CA ASP A 75 20.34 28.66 10.50
C ASP A 75 20.06 27.33 11.21
N ASP A 76 19.16 27.30 12.20
CA ASP A 76 18.80 26.14 13.02
C ASP A 76 17.35 25.63 12.80
N TYR A 77 16.74 26.01 11.68
CA TYR A 77 15.35 25.67 11.34
C TYR A 77 15.03 24.16 11.33
N ASP A 78 16.03 23.32 11.07
CA ASP A 78 15.95 21.86 10.96
C ASP A 78 16.14 21.13 12.31
N LYS A 79 16.69 21.81 13.32
CA LYS A 79 17.08 21.19 14.60
C LYS A 79 15.91 20.88 15.52
N HIS A 80 14.74 21.47 15.28
CA HIS A 80 13.60 21.42 16.17
C HIS A 80 12.34 20.90 15.46
N ASN A 81 11.60 20.01 16.11
CA ASN A 81 10.31 19.56 15.58
C ASN A 81 9.29 20.72 15.60
N PRO A 82 8.54 20.96 14.51
CA PRO A 82 7.52 22.01 14.49
C PRO A 82 6.36 21.68 15.45
N GLU A 83 5.81 22.72 16.08
CA GLU A 83 4.58 22.62 16.87
C GLU A 83 3.41 22.14 15.98
N HIS A 84 2.47 21.39 16.57
CA HIS A 84 1.19 21.06 15.92
C HIS A 84 0.49 22.29 15.31
N ARG A 85 0.58 23.44 15.98
CA ARG A 85 0.04 24.72 15.49
C ARG A 85 0.74 25.25 14.22
N GLN A 86 2.04 25.02 14.07
CA GLN A 86 2.79 25.38 12.86
C GLN A 86 2.43 24.44 11.71
N ILE A 87 2.38 23.12 11.96
CA ILE A 87 1.93 22.11 11.00
C ILE A 87 0.51 22.42 10.51
N TYR A 88 -0.43 22.68 11.43
CA TYR A 88 -1.80 23.05 11.07
C TYR A 88 -1.88 24.34 10.24
N LYS A 89 -1.08 25.37 10.56
CA LYS A 89 -0.99 26.58 9.74
C LYS A 89 -0.51 26.26 8.32
N PHE A 90 0.56 25.47 8.19
CA PHE A 90 1.11 25.05 6.90
C PHE A 90 0.09 24.27 6.07
N VAL A 91 -0.46 23.17 6.59
CA VAL A 91 -1.44 22.33 5.89
C VAL A 91 -2.67 23.14 5.49
N ARG A 92 -3.19 24.00 6.39
CA ARG A 92 -4.33 24.87 6.07
C ARG A 92 -4.00 25.87 4.94
N THR A 93 -2.83 26.50 4.96
CA THR A 93 -2.41 27.44 3.91
C THR A 93 -2.23 26.72 2.58
N LEU A 94 -1.58 25.55 2.58
CA LEU A 94 -1.39 24.72 1.39
C LEU A 94 -2.73 24.31 0.76
N PHE A 95 -3.65 23.77 1.56
CA PHE A 95 -4.98 23.33 1.08
C PHE A 95 -5.82 24.50 0.55
N ASN A 96 -5.73 25.68 1.18
CA ASN A 96 -6.42 26.88 0.72
C ASN A 96 -5.81 27.44 -0.59
N ALA A 97 -4.48 27.46 -0.71
CA ALA A 97 -3.79 27.95 -1.90
C ALA A 97 -3.98 27.04 -3.12
N ALA A 98 -3.97 25.72 -2.91
CA ALA A 98 -4.16 24.71 -3.96
C ALA A 98 -5.62 24.25 -4.13
N GLN A 99 -6.58 24.86 -3.44
CA GLN A 99 -8.02 24.57 -3.51
C GLN A 99 -8.37 23.08 -3.29
N LEU A 100 -7.65 22.41 -2.38
CA LEU A 100 -7.75 20.97 -2.16
C LEU A 100 -8.95 20.59 -1.27
N THR A 101 -9.60 19.48 -1.61
CA THR A 101 -10.77 18.94 -0.89
C THR A 101 -10.37 18.08 0.33
N ALA A 102 -11.35 17.77 1.18
CA ALA A 102 -11.14 16.89 2.33
C ALA A 102 -10.72 15.47 1.92
N GLU A 103 -11.17 14.98 0.77
CA GLU A 103 -10.80 13.70 0.18
C GLU A 103 -9.29 13.65 -0.11
N CYS A 104 -8.74 14.71 -0.71
CA CYS A 104 -7.30 14.83 -0.94
C CYS A 104 -6.51 14.74 0.37
N ALA A 105 -6.98 15.37 1.45
CA ALA A 105 -6.34 15.30 2.77
C ALA A 105 -6.31 13.87 3.34
N ILE A 106 -7.42 13.13 3.21
CA ILE A 106 -7.52 11.73 3.66
C ILE A 106 -6.61 10.83 2.82
N ILE A 107 -6.63 10.99 1.50
CA ILE A 107 -5.78 10.25 0.57
C ILE A 107 -4.30 10.49 0.90
N THR A 108 -3.87 11.74 1.11
CA THR A 108 -2.49 12.06 1.50
C THR A 108 -2.09 11.36 2.80
N LEU A 109 -2.95 11.35 3.81
CA LEU A 109 -2.65 10.66 5.07
C LEU A 109 -2.51 9.13 4.89
N VAL A 110 -3.44 8.50 4.16
CA VAL A 110 -3.37 7.06 3.86
C VAL A 110 -2.09 6.71 3.09
N TYR A 111 -1.67 7.54 2.13
CA TYR A 111 -0.40 7.34 1.43
C TYR A 111 0.81 7.50 2.35
N LEU A 112 0.83 8.46 3.27
CA LEU A 112 1.93 8.61 4.25
C LEU A 112 2.05 7.36 5.14
N GLU A 113 0.94 6.84 5.66
CA GLU A 113 0.92 5.60 6.46
C GLU A 113 1.39 4.38 5.65
N ARG A 114 0.93 4.23 4.40
CA ARG A 114 1.34 3.12 3.53
C ARG A 114 2.83 3.14 3.18
N ASN A 115 3.37 4.30 2.81
CA ASN A 115 4.79 4.47 2.51
C ASN A 115 5.67 4.14 3.72
N GLU A 116 5.25 4.54 4.93
CA GLU A 116 5.99 4.26 6.17
C GLU A 116 5.96 2.76 6.52
N LEU A 117 4.84 2.07 6.32
CA LEU A 117 4.75 0.61 6.48
C LEU A 117 5.61 -0.14 5.45
N GLU A 118 5.59 0.29 4.18
CA GLU A 118 6.42 -0.30 3.13
C GLU A 118 7.92 -0.13 3.44
N ARG A 119 8.32 1.08 3.87
CA ARG A 119 9.70 1.36 4.31
C ARG A 119 10.13 0.45 5.45
N GLN A 120 9.31 0.30 6.49
CA GLN A 120 9.60 -0.58 7.62
C GLN A 120 9.71 -2.05 7.18
N PHE A 121 8.83 -2.50 6.28
CA PHE A 121 8.87 -3.86 5.73
C PHE A 121 10.16 -4.12 4.93
N LEU A 122 10.54 -3.20 4.04
CA LEU A 122 11.79 -3.29 3.27
C LEU A 122 13.04 -3.27 4.17
N GLU A 123 13.02 -2.49 5.26
CA GLU A 123 14.11 -2.48 6.25
C GLU A 123 14.21 -3.80 7.02
N MET A 124 13.09 -4.44 7.38
CA MET A 124 13.09 -5.79 7.95
C MET A 124 13.63 -6.85 6.97
N LEU A 125 13.38 -6.69 5.66
CA LEU A 125 14.00 -7.51 4.62
C LEU A 125 15.47 -7.16 4.34
N GLN A 126 16.05 -6.16 5.02
CA GLN A 126 17.38 -5.60 4.72
C GLN A 126 17.52 -5.17 3.24
N PHE A 127 16.41 -4.72 2.62
CA PHE A 127 16.25 -4.45 1.19
C PHE A 127 16.55 -5.65 0.26
N ASN A 128 16.68 -6.87 0.79
CA ASN A 128 16.91 -8.07 0.00
C ASN A 128 15.62 -8.60 -0.63
N ILE A 129 15.25 -8.02 -1.76
CA ILE A 129 14.11 -8.44 -2.59
C ILE A 129 14.45 -9.56 -3.58
N ASN A 130 15.68 -10.13 -3.52
CA ASN A 130 16.12 -11.13 -4.48
C ASN A 130 15.45 -12.49 -4.20
N VAL A 131 14.61 -12.94 -5.13
CA VAL A 131 14.03 -14.29 -5.12
C VAL A 131 14.82 -15.17 -6.09
N PRO A 132 15.59 -16.17 -5.60
CA PRO A 132 16.27 -17.12 -6.49
C PRO A 132 15.29 -17.86 -7.39
N SER A 133 15.67 -18.17 -8.64
CA SER A 133 14.77 -18.77 -9.63
C SER A 133 14.15 -20.10 -9.17
N SER A 134 14.88 -20.90 -8.37
CA SER A 134 14.37 -22.12 -7.75
C SER A 134 13.29 -21.87 -6.69
N VAL A 135 13.46 -20.80 -5.89
CA VAL A 135 12.48 -20.37 -4.88
C VAL A 135 11.24 -19.82 -5.57
N TYR A 136 11.40 -18.96 -6.58
CA TYR A 136 10.30 -18.45 -7.41
C TYR A 136 9.50 -19.61 -8.03
N ALA A 137 10.18 -20.56 -8.67
CA ALA A 137 9.54 -21.72 -9.28
C ALA A 137 8.75 -22.55 -8.25
N LYS A 138 9.33 -22.81 -7.08
CA LYS A 138 8.63 -23.51 -5.99
C LYS A 138 7.33 -22.79 -5.60
N TYR A 139 7.40 -21.51 -5.23
CA TYR A 139 6.20 -20.75 -4.83
C TYR A 139 5.17 -20.63 -5.97
N TYR A 140 5.61 -20.50 -7.22
CA TYR A 140 4.72 -20.47 -8.39
C TYR A 140 3.92 -21.76 -8.56
N PHE A 141 4.56 -22.93 -8.41
CA PHE A 141 3.87 -24.21 -8.47
C PHE A 141 3.01 -24.47 -7.23
N ASP A 142 3.51 -24.17 -6.02
CA ASP A 142 2.74 -24.27 -4.76
C ASP A 142 1.42 -23.48 -4.84
N LEU A 143 1.46 -22.24 -5.37
CA LEU A 143 0.28 -21.40 -5.58
C LEU A 143 -0.68 -21.94 -6.64
N ARG A 144 -0.18 -22.59 -7.71
CA ARG A 144 -1.04 -23.23 -8.71
C ARG A 144 -1.77 -24.44 -8.15
N THR A 145 -1.08 -25.32 -7.45
CA THR A 145 -1.71 -26.47 -6.79
C THR A 145 -2.73 -26.02 -5.73
N LEU A 146 -2.48 -24.92 -5.01
CA LEU A 146 -3.46 -24.33 -4.10
C LEU A 146 -4.70 -23.79 -4.85
N ALA A 147 -4.53 -23.12 -5.98
CA ALA A 147 -5.65 -22.62 -6.79
C ALA A 147 -6.48 -23.77 -7.39
N GLU A 148 -5.82 -24.82 -7.90
CA GLU A 148 -6.45 -26.05 -8.39
C GLU A 148 -7.27 -26.74 -7.29
N ALA A 149 -6.75 -26.80 -6.07
CA ALA A 149 -7.44 -27.38 -4.91
C ALA A 149 -8.64 -26.54 -4.39
N ASN A 150 -8.87 -25.35 -4.94
CA ASN A 150 -9.97 -24.44 -4.58
C ASN A 150 -10.84 -24.07 -5.80
N ASP A 151 -10.81 -24.89 -6.86
CA ASP A 151 -11.57 -24.69 -8.11
C ASP A 151 -11.28 -23.36 -8.85
N LEU A 152 -10.14 -22.71 -8.56
CA LEU A 152 -9.65 -21.49 -9.22
C LEU A 152 -8.64 -21.80 -10.34
N SER A 153 -8.75 -22.97 -10.98
CA SER A 153 -7.82 -23.38 -12.04
C SER A 153 -8.02 -22.56 -13.32
N PHE A 154 -6.96 -21.87 -13.74
CA PHE A 154 -6.95 -21.18 -15.03
C PHE A 154 -6.73 -22.20 -16.17
N PRO A 155 -7.42 -22.07 -17.31
CA PRO A 155 -7.25 -22.99 -18.43
C PRO A 155 -5.80 -22.99 -18.92
N SER A 156 -5.20 -24.18 -19.01
CA SER A 156 -3.86 -24.34 -19.57
C SER A 156 -3.91 -24.23 -21.10
N GLU A 157 -3.31 -23.17 -21.65
CA GLU A 157 -3.10 -23.08 -23.09
C GLU A 157 -2.12 -24.15 -23.59
N PRO A 158 -2.37 -24.77 -24.76
CA PRO A 158 -1.43 -25.72 -25.36
C PRO A 158 -0.10 -25.04 -25.71
N LEU A 159 1.01 -25.77 -25.52
CA LEU A 159 2.35 -25.25 -25.76
C LEU A 159 2.55 -24.96 -27.26
N SER A 160 2.75 -23.69 -27.63
CA SER A 160 3.06 -23.32 -29.00
C SER A 160 4.45 -23.80 -29.44
N LYS A 161 4.63 -24.05 -30.74
CA LYS A 161 5.91 -24.52 -31.31
C LYS A 161 7.07 -23.57 -30.98
N ASP A 162 6.85 -22.27 -31.10
CA ASP A 162 7.86 -21.24 -30.80
C ASP A 162 8.26 -21.24 -29.31
N ARG A 163 7.29 -21.46 -28.42
CA ARG A 163 7.53 -21.55 -26.97
C ARG A 163 8.26 -22.85 -26.60
N ALA A 164 7.95 -23.96 -27.27
CA ALA A 164 8.68 -25.22 -27.14
C ALA A 164 10.14 -25.09 -27.61
N GLN A 165 10.39 -24.54 -28.80
CA GLN A 165 11.75 -24.32 -29.31
C GLN A 165 12.60 -23.42 -28.39
N LYS A 166 11.99 -22.36 -27.83
CA LYS A 166 12.66 -21.49 -26.86
C LYS A 166 13.03 -22.23 -25.56
N LEU A 167 12.16 -23.12 -25.08
CA LEU A 167 12.43 -23.97 -23.92
C LEU A 167 13.53 -25.00 -24.20
N GLU A 168 13.53 -25.65 -25.37
CA GLU A 168 14.59 -26.59 -25.79
C GLU A 168 15.96 -25.90 -25.86
N ALA A 169 16.03 -24.69 -26.44
CA ALA A 169 17.26 -23.90 -26.48
C ALA A 169 17.77 -23.55 -25.07
N MET A 170 16.87 -23.20 -24.14
CA MET A 170 17.23 -22.94 -22.74
C MET A 170 17.67 -24.21 -21.99
N SER A 171 17.08 -25.38 -22.29
CA SER A 171 17.48 -26.66 -21.69
C SER A 171 18.90 -27.04 -22.10
N ARG A 172 19.22 -26.98 -23.40
CA ARG A 172 20.56 -27.28 -23.93
C ARG A 172 21.64 -26.43 -23.28
N VAL A 173 21.42 -25.12 -23.16
CA VAL A 173 22.35 -24.20 -22.47
C VAL A 173 22.51 -24.52 -20.97
N CYS A 174 21.50 -25.11 -20.34
CA CYS A 174 21.59 -25.60 -18.96
C CYS A 174 22.41 -26.89 -18.89
N GLU A 175 22.13 -27.86 -19.77
CA GLU A 175 22.84 -29.13 -19.89
C GLU A 175 24.33 -28.91 -20.18
N ASP A 176 24.68 -28.01 -21.10
CA ASP A 176 26.06 -27.63 -21.42
C ASP A 176 26.79 -27.07 -20.19
N LYS A 177 26.11 -26.21 -19.41
CA LYS A 177 26.66 -25.67 -18.16
C LYS A 177 26.88 -26.78 -17.13
N VAL A 178 25.86 -27.59 -16.85
CA VAL A 178 25.96 -28.72 -15.90
C VAL A 178 27.08 -29.68 -16.30
N THR A 179 27.23 -29.95 -17.59
CA THR A 179 28.29 -30.82 -18.13
C THR A 179 29.68 -30.18 -17.95
N ALA A 180 29.82 -28.89 -18.26
CA ALA A 180 31.07 -28.15 -18.02
C ALA A 180 31.42 -28.06 -16.52
N GLU A 181 30.44 -27.94 -15.63
CA GLU A 181 30.65 -27.96 -14.18
C GLU A 181 31.02 -29.36 -13.66
N ALA A 182 30.43 -30.42 -14.22
CA ALA A 182 30.75 -31.80 -13.89
C ALA A 182 32.19 -32.17 -14.28
N LEU A 183 32.63 -31.71 -15.47
CA LEU A 183 34.01 -31.83 -15.95
C LEU A 183 34.98 -31.05 -15.06
N ARG A 184 34.61 -29.84 -14.60
CA ARG A 184 35.45 -29.01 -13.71
C ARG A 184 35.56 -29.57 -12.28
N ASN A 185 34.51 -30.21 -11.77
CA ASN A 185 34.39 -30.58 -10.36
C ASN A 185 34.65 -32.07 -10.06
N GLY A 186 35.01 -32.89 -11.06
CA GLY A 186 35.51 -34.27 -10.87
C GLY A 186 34.53 -35.21 -10.15
N HIS A 187 33.43 -35.59 -10.80
CA HIS A 187 32.50 -36.65 -10.38
C HIS A 187 32.16 -36.72 -8.86
N LYS A 188 31.57 -35.65 -8.31
CA LYS A 188 30.75 -35.79 -7.10
C LYS A 188 29.37 -36.36 -7.48
N LYS A 189 29.13 -37.65 -7.21
CA LYS A 189 27.84 -38.32 -7.44
C LYS A 189 26.76 -37.63 -6.59
N TRP A 190 25.78 -36.98 -7.22
CA TRP A 190 24.66 -36.36 -6.51
C TRP A 190 23.70 -37.45 -6.01
N SER A 191 23.36 -37.44 -4.72
CA SER A 191 22.67 -38.53 -4.02
C SER A 191 21.17 -38.69 -4.34
N SER A 192 20.62 -37.90 -5.27
CA SER A 192 19.17 -37.85 -5.53
C SER A 192 18.65 -38.89 -6.54
N VAL A 193 19.52 -39.70 -7.15
CA VAL A 193 19.14 -40.63 -8.23
C VAL A 193 18.77 -42.04 -7.72
N ASP A 194 19.31 -42.46 -6.58
CA ASP A 194 19.27 -43.86 -6.14
C ASP A 194 17.90 -44.33 -5.58
N ASN A 195 16.84 -43.50 -5.61
CA ASN A 195 15.51 -43.82 -5.04
C ASN A 195 14.37 -43.99 -6.08
N VAL A 196 14.67 -44.09 -7.37
CA VAL A 196 13.68 -44.30 -8.46
C VAL A 196 13.44 -45.78 -8.81
N SER A 197 14.19 -46.72 -8.21
CA SER A 197 14.14 -48.15 -8.57
C SER A 197 13.54 -49.08 -7.52
N VAL A 198 12.52 -48.65 -6.76
CA VAL A 198 11.59 -49.57 -6.08
C VAL A 198 10.14 -49.07 -6.14
N GLY A 199 9.29 -49.72 -6.96
CA GLY A 199 7.84 -49.72 -6.77
C GLY A 199 6.97 -48.90 -7.74
N GLY A 200 6.39 -49.58 -8.74
CA GLY A 200 5.13 -49.16 -9.38
C GLY A 200 5.24 -48.40 -10.70
N ALA A 201 4.80 -49.03 -11.79
CA ALA A 201 4.74 -48.42 -13.12
C ALA A 201 3.65 -47.34 -13.21
N ARG A 202 4.02 -46.07 -12.98
CA ARG A 202 3.19 -44.92 -13.34
C ARG A 202 3.26 -44.67 -14.85
N ARG A 203 2.29 -45.20 -15.59
CA ARG A 203 2.09 -44.89 -17.01
C ARG A 203 1.63 -43.43 -17.16
N SER A 204 2.51 -42.56 -17.65
CA SER A 204 2.11 -41.24 -18.15
C SER A 204 1.27 -41.44 -19.41
N VAL A 205 -0.02 -41.08 -19.35
CA VAL A 205 -0.90 -41.08 -20.53
C VAL A 205 -0.66 -39.78 -21.29
N ALA A 206 -0.10 -39.88 -22.49
CA ALA A 206 -0.11 -38.76 -23.43
C ALA A 206 -1.51 -38.67 -24.06
N ILE A 207 -2.15 -37.51 -23.92
CA ILE A 207 -3.38 -37.20 -24.67
C ILE A 207 -2.93 -36.80 -26.08
N LEU A 208 -3.11 -37.71 -27.03
CA LEU A 208 -3.07 -37.41 -28.45
C LEU A 208 -4.41 -36.80 -28.88
N SER A 209 -4.34 -35.95 -29.92
CA SER A 209 -5.43 -35.10 -30.42
C SER A 209 -6.63 -35.86 -30.97
#